data_AF-A0A433UQ99-F1
#
_entry.id   AF-A0A433UQ99-F1
#
_cell.length_a   1.000
_cell.length_b   1.000
_cell.length_c   1.000
_cell.angle_alpha   90.00
_cell.angle_beta   90.00
_cell.angle_gamma   90.00
#
_symmetry.space_group_name_H-M   'P 1'
#
loop_
_entity.id
_entity.type
_entity.pdbx_description
1 polymer ?
#
loop_
_entity_poly.entity_id
_entity_poly.type
_entity_poly.pdbx_seq_one_letter_code
_entity_poly.pdbx_strand_id
1 'polypeptide(L)'
;MAKHYNPKKLLVEGQDDLRVIPQLIEKNGITWGEKKEEAIISIQECGGYENITFDLIYTELQTGRCTHLGLMVDADDDASFRWQSIRNACLSIIPNLPEQIP
;
A
#
# COMPACT_ATOMS: atom_id res chain seq x y z
N MET A 1 -16.30 17.98 -12.14
CA MET A 1 -16.27 17.53 -10.73
C MET A 1 -14.86 17.03 -10.44
N ALA A 2 -14.15 17.64 -9.50
CA ALA A 2 -12.79 17.20 -9.18
C ALA A 2 -12.86 15.85 -8.44
N LYS A 3 -12.25 14.82 -9.02
CA LYS A 3 -12.06 13.52 -8.35
C LYS A 3 -11.29 13.79 -7.05
N HIS A 4 -11.90 13.51 -5.89
CA HIS A 4 -11.21 13.62 -4.61
C HIS A 4 -10.03 12.64 -4.63
N TYR A 5 -8.81 13.16 -4.58
CA TYR A 5 -7.60 12.35 -4.63
C TYR A 5 -7.10 12.18 -3.21
N ASN A 6 -7.09 10.94 -2.70
CA ASN A 6 -6.52 10.68 -1.38
C ASN A 6 -4.98 10.65 -1.50
N PRO A 7 -4.26 11.54 -0.80
CA PRO A 7 -2.81 11.61 -0.89
C PRO A 7 -2.11 10.43 -0.21
N LYS A 8 -2.84 9.56 0.48
CA LYS A 8 -2.35 8.33 1.10
C LYS A 8 -2.93 7.13 0.37
N LYS A 9 -2.08 6.16 0.05
CA LYS A 9 -2.48 4.92 -0.61
C LYS A 9 -1.84 3.71 0.06
N LEU A 10 -2.60 2.62 0.16
CA LEU A 10 -2.15 1.33 0.64
C LEU A 10 -2.40 0.28 -0.44
N LEU A 11 -1.34 -0.36 -0.91
CA LEU A 11 -1.42 -1.53 -1.78
C LEU A 11 -1.47 -2.78 -0.90
N VAL A 12 -2.46 -3.64 -1.13
CA VAL A 12 -2.65 -4.88 -0.37
C VAL A 12 -2.66 -6.07 -1.31
N GLU A 13 -2.21 -7.20 -0.82
CA GLU A 13 -2.15 -8.45 -1.57
C GLU A 13 -3.53 -8.98 -1.93
N GLY A 14 -4.42 -9.07 -0.94
CA GLY A 14 -5.70 -9.77 -1.07
C GLY A 14 -6.96 -8.91 -0.91
N GLN A 15 -8.08 -9.49 -1.35
CA GLN A 15 -9.40 -8.89 -1.23
C GLN A 15 -9.88 -8.81 0.23
N ASP A 16 -9.39 -9.70 1.08
CA ASP A 16 -9.73 -9.73 2.50
C ASP A 16 -9.08 -8.56 3.25
N ASP A 17 -7.81 -8.25 2.96
CA ASP A 17 -7.10 -7.09 3.51
C ASP A 17 -7.85 -5.80 3.25
N LEU A 18 -8.30 -5.62 2.00
CA LEU A 18 -9.08 -4.47 1.56
C LEU A 18 -10.36 -4.28 2.42
N ARG A 19 -10.93 -5.35 2.96
CA ARG A 19 -12.17 -5.33 3.75
C ARG A 19 -11.95 -5.29 5.25
N VAL A 20 -10.85 -5.88 5.73
CA VAL A 20 -10.53 -6.00 7.16
C VAL A 20 -9.89 -4.71 7.68
N ILE A 21 -9.00 -4.08 6.90
CA ILE A 21 -8.30 -2.87 7.33
C ILE A 21 -9.26 -1.73 7.77
N PRO A 22 -10.32 -1.38 7.01
CA PRO A 22 -11.28 -0.37 7.47
C PRO A 22 -11.89 -0.71 8.83
N GLN A 23 -12.28 -1.96 9.05
CA GLN A 23 -12.87 -2.41 10.31
C GLN A 23 -11.89 -2.31 11.48
N LEU A 24 -10.61 -2.65 11.25
CA LEU A 24 -9.57 -2.51 12.26
C LEU A 24 -9.32 -1.04 12.61
N ILE A 25 -9.29 -0.17 11.61
CA ILE A 25 -9.11 1.27 11.80
C ILE A 25 -10.24 1.87 12.64
N GLU A 26 -11.50 1.55 12.31
CA GLU A 26 -12.66 1.99 13.07
C GLU A 26 -12.68 1.44 14.50
N LYS A 27 -12.32 0.16 14.67
CA LYS A 27 -12.21 -0.46 15.99
C LYS A 27 -11.15 0.21 16.88
N ASN A 28 -10.16 0.87 16.27
CA ASN A 28 -9.15 1.66 16.97
C ASN A 28 -9.53 3.15 17.10
N GLY A 29 -10.81 3.51 16.89
CA GLY A 29 -11.33 4.85 17.13
C GLY A 29 -11.06 5.86 16.03
N ILE A 30 -10.63 5.41 14.85
CA ILE A 30 -10.42 6.27 13.68
C ILE A 30 -11.61 6.10 12.74
N THR A 31 -12.38 7.16 12.54
CA THR A 31 -13.53 7.13 11.63
C THR A 31 -13.08 6.91 10.19
N TRP A 32 -13.58 5.86 9.55
CA TRP A 32 -13.32 5.59 8.13
C TRP A 32 -14.19 6.44 7.21
N GLY A 33 -15.41 6.76 7.64
CA GLY A 33 -16.39 7.52 6.85
C GLY A 33 -17.32 6.61 6.04
N GLU A 34 -18.47 7.15 5.64
CA GLU A 34 -19.52 6.39 4.94
C GLU A 34 -19.27 6.35 3.42
N LYS A 35 -18.49 7.30 2.92
CA LYS A 35 -18.18 7.46 1.50
C LYS A 35 -16.69 7.28 1.21
N LYS A 36 -16.38 6.87 -0.02
CA LYS A 36 -14.99 6.66 -0.46
C LYS A 36 -14.13 7.92 -0.34
N GLU A 37 -14.73 9.09 -0.50
CA GLU A 37 -14.04 10.38 -0.39
C GLU A 37 -13.69 10.75 1.06
N GLU A 38 -14.38 10.17 2.03
CA GLU A 38 -14.17 10.41 3.47
C GLU A 38 -13.10 9.47 4.04
N ALA A 39 -12.79 8.38 3.33
CA ALA A 39 -11.76 7.42 3.71
C ALA A 39 -10.42 8.10 3.98
N ILE A 40 -9.81 7.77 5.12
CA ILE A 40 -8.52 8.33 5.53
C ILE A 40 -7.34 7.87 4.66
N ILE A 41 -7.51 6.77 3.93
CA ILE A 41 -6.53 6.20 2.99
C ILE A 41 -7.26 5.47 1.85
N SER A 42 -6.72 5.52 0.64
CA SER A 42 -7.19 4.67 -0.45
C SER A 42 -6.51 3.31 -0.37
N ILE A 43 -7.29 2.23 -0.34
CA ILE A 43 -6.74 0.86 -0.41
C ILE A 43 -6.97 0.29 -1.80
N GLN A 44 -5.96 -0.35 -2.37
CA GLN A 44 -6.02 -1.05 -3.65
C GLN A 44 -5.52 -2.47 -3.47
N GLU A 45 -6.37 -3.44 -3.79
CA GLU A 45 -5.99 -4.84 -3.90
C GLU A 45 -5.21 -5.09 -5.20
N CYS A 46 -4.20 -5.96 -5.13
CA CYS A 46 -3.30 -6.25 -6.23
C CYS A 46 -3.43 -7.68 -6.77
N GLY A 47 -4.19 -8.56 -6.12
CA GLY A 47 -4.43 -9.93 -6.59
C GLY A 47 -3.19 -10.81 -6.51
N GLY A 48 -2.45 -10.71 -5.39
CA GLY A 48 -1.15 -11.36 -5.19
C GLY A 48 0.00 -10.36 -5.11
N TYR A 49 1.02 -10.69 -4.32
CA TYR A 49 2.22 -9.85 -4.16
C TYR A 49 2.99 -9.67 -5.48
N GLU A 50 2.92 -10.62 -6.41
CA GLU A 50 3.60 -10.58 -7.70
C GLU A 50 3.17 -9.39 -8.58
N ASN A 51 1.98 -8.86 -8.32
CA ASN A 51 1.43 -7.70 -9.03
C ASN A 51 1.87 -6.38 -8.40
N ILE A 52 2.56 -6.41 -7.26
CA ILE A 52 3.16 -5.24 -6.62
C ILE A 52 4.55 -5.01 -7.24
N THR A 53 4.52 -4.55 -8.49
CA THR A 53 5.72 -4.37 -9.33
C THR A 53 6.36 -2.99 -9.18
N PHE A 54 7.60 -2.85 -9.65
CA PHE A 54 8.28 -1.56 -9.78
C PHE A 54 7.41 -0.54 -10.55
N ASP A 55 6.81 -0.93 -11.67
CA ASP A 55 6.01 -0.01 -12.50
C ASP A 55 4.79 0.52 -11.76
N LEU A 56 4.12 -0.34 -10.97
CA LEU A 56 3.00 0.06 -10.13
C LEU A 56 3.46 1.06 -9.07
N ILE A 57 4.49 0.71 -8.30
CA ILE A 57 5.05 1.55 -7.23
C ILE A 57 5.51 2.89 -7.80
N TYR A 58 6.26 2.88 -8.90
CA TYR A 58 6.74 4.07 -9.58
C TYR A 58 5.58 4.96 -10.02
N THR A 59 4.58 4.39 -10.68
CA THR A 59 3.40 5.13 -11.13
C THR A 59 2.69 5.82 -9.97
N GLU A 60 2.44 5.09 -8.87
CA GLU A 60 1.79 5.65 -7.68
C GLU A 60 2.60 6.77 -7.05
N LEU A 61 3.92 6.62 -6.94
CA LEU A 61 4.81 7.67 -6.42
C LEU A 61 4.89 8.90 -7.35
N GLN A 62 4.83 8.70 -8.67
CA GLN A 62 4.88 9.79 -9.66
C GLN A 62 3.56 10.56 -9.82
N THR A 63 2.45 10.11 -9.25
CA THR A 63 1.15 10.80 -9.36
C THR A 63 1.14 12.24 -8.80
N GLY A 64 2.25 12.75 -8.24
CA GLY A 64 2.45 14.13 -7.80
C GLY A 64 1.56 14.56 -6.62
N ARG A 65 0.60 13.72 -6.25
CA ARG A 65 -0.37 13.90 -5.17
C ARG A 65 -0.25 12.80 -4.12
N CYS A 66 0.46 11.70 -4.43
CA CYS A 66 0.80 10.69 -3.43
C CYS A 66 1.87 11.22 -2.50
N THR A 67 1.53 11.31 -1.22
CA THR A 67 2.43 11.71 -0.13
C THR A 67 2.93 10.50 0.65
N HIS A 68 2.12 9.43 0.68
CA HIS A 68 2.41 8.20 1.41
C HIS A 68 1.93 7.01 0.58
N LEU A 69 2.85 6.10 0.29
CA LEU A 69 2.55 4.79 -0.29
C LEU A 69 2.90 3.72 0.73
N GLY A 70 1.89 2.99 1.20
CA GLY A 70 2.05 1.80 2.02
C GLY A 70 1.91 0.53 1.18
N LEU A 71 2.63 -0.51 1.56
CA LEU A 71 2.52 -1.85 1.00
C LEU A 71 2.24 -2.82 2.15
N MET A 72 1.27 -3.71 1.98
CA MET A 72 0.98 -4.79 2.92
C MET A 72 0.92 -6.11 2.14
N VAL A 73 1.83 -7.01 2.47
CA VAL A 73 2.01 -8.31 1.84
C VAL A 73 2.16 -9.36 2.91
N ASP A 74 1.69 -10.56 2.62
CA ASP A 74 1.89 -11.68 3.53
C ASP A 74 3.36 -12.08 3.57
N ALA A 75 3.79 -12.52 4.75
CA ALA A 75 5.14 -13.05 4.94
C ALA A 75 5.33 -14.40 4.22
N ASP A 76 4.23 -15.11 3.95
CA ASP A 76 4.20 -16.49 3.44
C ASP A 76 5.29 -17.37 4.09
N ASP A 77 6.00 -18.14 3.27
CA ASP A 77 7.05 -19.08 3.69
C ASP A 77 8.40 -18.38 3.96
N ASP A 78 8.69 -17.25 3.28
CA ASP A 78 9.97 -16.54 3.38
C ASP A 78 9.80 -15.02 3.32
N ALA A 79 9.63 -14.43 4.51
CA ALA A 79 9.54 -13.00 4.70
C ALA A 79 10.78 -12.25 4.18
N SER A 80 11.98 -12.82 4.31
CA SER A 80 13.22 -12.18 3.88
C SER A 80 13.27 -12.05 2.37
N PHE A 81 12.88 -13.12 1.66
CA PHE A 81 12.75 -13.10 0.22
C PHE A 81 11.69 -12.10 -0.25
N ARG A 82 10.52 -12.07 0.42
CA ARG A 82 9.46 -11.09 0.13
C ARG A 82 9.95 -9.66 0.26
N TRP A 83 10.60 -9.35 1.38
CA TRP A 83 11.18 -8.03 1.62
C TRP A 83 12.22 -7.66 0.57
N GLN A 84 13.14 -8.56 0.21
CA GLN A 84 14.15 -8.30 -0.81
C GLN A 84 13.50 -8.00 -2.18
N SER A 85 12.46 -8.73 -2.56
CA SER A 85 11.72 -8.50 -3.80
C SER A 85 11.13 -7.09 -3.86
N ILE A 86 10.38 -6.69 -2.82
CA ILE A 86 9.79 -5.35 -2.71
C ILE A 86 10.85 -4.26 -2.62
N ARG A 87 11.90 -4.49 -1.82
CA ARG A 87 13.02 -3.56 -1.69
C ARG A 87 13.68 -3.31 -3.04
N ASN A 88 14.00 -4.36 -3.79
CA ASN A 88 14.62 -4.24 -5.10
C ASN A 88 13.72 -3.46 -6.09
N ALA A 89 12.41 -3.67 -6.02
CA ALA A 89 11.43 -2.88 -6.77
C ALA A 89 11.34 -1.42 -6.31
N CYS A 90 11.87 -1.04 -5.15
CA CYS A 90 11.84 0.34 -4.66
C CYS A 90 13.19 1.06 -4.76
N LEU A 91 14.32 0.33 -4.82
CA LEU A 91 15.67 0.89 -4.67
C LEU A 91 16.04 2.00 -5.66
N SER A 92 15.52 1.93 -6.89
CA SER A 92 15.76 2.96 -7.90
C SER A 92 15.07 4.30 -7.59
N ILE A 93 14.06 4.29 -6.72
CA ILE A 93 13.26 5.46 -6.32
C ILE A 93 13.62 5.90 -4.89
N ILE A 94 13.80 4.93 -4.00
CA ILE A 94 14.08 5.10 -2.57
C ILE A 94 15.37 4.34 -2.24
N PRO A 95 16.55 4.93 -2.50
CA PRO A 95 17.84 4.22 -2.39
C PRO A 95 18.21 3.86 -0.95
N ASN A 96 17.58 4.50 0.04
CA ASN A 96 17.93 4.34 1.45
C ASN A 96 17.03 3.33 2.20
N LEU A 97 16.37 2.41 1.49
CA LEU A 97 15.59 1.34 2.14
C LEU A 97 16.51 0.33 2.85
N PRO A 98 16.18 -0.08 4.08
CA PRO A 98 17.02 -0.97 4.87
C PRO A 98 17.16 -2.32 4.18
N GLU A 99 18.33 -2.96 4.33
CA GLU A 99 18.58 -4.27 3.72
C GLU A 99 17.83 -5.40 4.44
N GLN A 100 17.74 -5.30 5.76
CA GLN A 100 16.99 -6.23 6.60
C GLN A 100 15.56 -5.72 6.84
N ILE A 101 14.65 -6.65 7.13
CA ILE A 101 13.29 -6.31 7.56
C ILE A 101 13.40 -5.49 8.87
N PRO A 102 12.76 -4.32 8.96
CA PRO A 102 12.77 -3.47 10.16
C PRO A 102 12.22 -4.13 11.42
#